data_AF-A0A0D2I8L2-F1
#
_entry.id   AF-A0A0D2I8L2-F1
#
_cell.length_a   1.000
_cell.length_b   1.000
_cell.length_c   1.000
_cell.angle_alpha   90.00
_cell.angle_beta   90.00
_cell.angle_gamma   90.00
#
_symmetry.space_group_name_H-M   'P 1'
#
loop_
_entity.id
_entity.type
_entity.pdbx_description
1 polymer ?
#
loop_
_entity_poly.entity_id
_entity_poly.type
_entity_poly.pdbx_seq_one_letter_code
_entity_poly.pdbx_strand_id
1 'polypeptide(L)'
;MSSYIPQLTTNEIKAYPLACELEYLTQQAVAHCDADDGVVDGIISNIASCDFDPFTQVDSSFLCFSTGDNKTLTGYFNSHGDHIWPGWNYGANITALGYAPNETNEAANAQRTPNWLVQYYLERNADFDSATITHEGFDSHWKRFITIYDDTIGTSDPDLSDFKATGGKMITWHGTADEDIQTKSTERYYQEVTKLFPDVQDFYRYFESPGSGHCGYTGIGGQLTTVFDALRAWVENGTAPDVLPVRFNGTTGVVQHRNLCLYPLNQVYKGSGDLSSPDSFHCV
;
A
#
# COMPACT_ATOMS: atom_id res chain seq x y z
N MET A 1 -0.14 3.50 12.44
CA MET A 1 -1.48 4.16 12.42
C MET A 1 -2.36 3.68 11.27
N SER A 2 -1.78 3.08 10.22
CA SER A 2 -2.51 2.51 9.07
C SER A 2 -3.68 1.60 9.47
N SER A 3 -3.48 0.64 10.38
CA SER A 3 -4.51 -0.30 10.85
C SER A 3 -5.57 0.29 11.79
N TYR A 4 -5.37 1.52 12.30
CA TYR A 4 -6.23 2.09 13.33
C TYR A 4 -7.57 2.58 12.78
N ILE A 5 -7.61 3.09 11.55
CA ILE A 5 -8.85 3.57 10.91
C ILE A 5 -9.84 2.42 10.61
N PRO A 6 -9.41 1.29 10.01
CA PRO A 6 -10.24 0.10 9.89
C PRO A 6 -10.78 -0.39 11.24
N GLN A 7 -9.93 -0.43 12.27
CA GLN A 7 -10.32 -0.82 13.62
C GLN A 7 -11.37 0.13 14.22
N LEU A 8 -11.20 1.44 14.04
CA LEU A 8 -12.16 2.43 14.53
C LEU A 8 -13.50 2.30 13.81
N THR A 9 -13.48 2.10 12.49
CA THR A 9 -14.69 1.96 11.67
C THR A 9 -15.49 0.73 12.09
N THR A 10 -14.83 -0.43 12.20
CA THR A 10 -15.43 -1.71 12.64
C THR A 10 -15.98 -1.65 14.07
N ASN A 11 -15.28 -0.95 14.97
CA ASN A 11 -15.75 -0.71 16.34
C ASN A 11 -17.02 0.15 16.40
N GLU A 12 -17.17 1.15 15.53
CA GLU A 12 -18.36 2.00 15.50
C GLU A 12 -19.57 1.28 14.95
N ILE A 13 -19.42 0.62 13.79
CA ILE A 13 -20.53 -0.07 13.12
C ILE A 13 -20.85 -1.43 13.75
N LYS A 14 -20.04 -1.87 14.72
CA LYS A 14 -20.14 -3.19 15.39
C LYS A 14 -20.13 -4.34 14.41
N ALA A 15 -19.38 -4.19 13.34
CA ALA A 15 -19.22 -5.20 12.33
C ALA A 15 -17.75 -5.32 11.95
N TYR A 16 -17.30 -6.56 11.88
CA TYR A 16 -15.93 -6.92 11.67
C TYR A 16 -15.93 -7.81 10.43
N PRO A 17 -15.02 -7.60 9.46
CA PRO A 17 -14.91 -8.47 8.31
C PRO A 17 -14.12 -9.72 8.67
N LEU A 18 -14.53 -10.88 8.16
CA LEU A 18 -13.73 -12.10 8.18
C LEU A 18 -12.49 -11.92 7.32
N ALA A 19 -11.38 -12.55 7.71
CA ALA A 19 -10.18 -12.58 6.87
C ALA A 19 -10.48 -13.10 5.44
N CYS A 20 -11.36 -14.10 5.31
CA CYS A 20 -11.74 -14.63 3.99
C CYS A 20 -12.64 -13.70 3.18
N GLU A 21 -13.38 -12.76 3.80
CA GLU A 21 -14.13 -11.72 3.06
C GLU A 21 -13.15 -10.73 2.42
N LEU A 22 -12.12 -10.33 3.16
CA LEU A 22 -11.07 -9.45 2.65
C LEU A 22 -10.25 -10.13 1.56
N GLU A 23 -9.90 -11.41 1.74
CA GLU A 23 -9.22 -12.20 0.71
C GLU A 23 -10.04 -12.28 -0.58
N TYR A 24 -11.34 -12.56 -0.46
CA TYR A 24 -12.25 -12.62 -1.59
C TYR A 24 -12.31 -11.28 -2.34
N LEU A 25 -12.41 -10.16 -1.63
CA LEU A 25 -12.41 -8.83 -2.22
C LEU A 25 -11.11 -8.51 -2.96
N THR A 26 -9.95 -8.83 -2.37
CA THR A 26 -8.65 -8.68 -3.06
C THR A 26 -8.62 -9.52 -4.34
N GLN A 27 -9.11 -10.76 -4.31
CA GLN A 27 -9.19 -11.61 -5.50
C GLN A 27 -10.11 -11.04 -6.59
N GLN A 28 -11.26 -10.47 -6.22
CA GLN A 28 -12.16 -9.83 -7.19
C GLN A 28 -11.52 -8.58 -7.81
N ALA A 29 -10.80 -7.78 -7.03
CA ALA A 29 -10.12 -6.61 -7.55
C ALA A 29 -8.98 -6.98 -8.51
N VAL A 30 -8.18 -7.99 -8.16
CA VAL A 30 -7.15 -8.53 -9.07
C VAL A 30 -7.80 -9.05 -10.34
N ALA A 31 -8.85 -9.86 -10.25
CA ALA A 31 -9.54 -10.38 -11.42
C ALA A 31 -10.13 -9.28 -12.33
N HIS A 32 -10.51 -8.14 -11.75
CA HIS A 32 -11.03 -6.99 -12.49
C HIS A 32 -9.92 -6.17 -13.18
N CYS A 33 -8.78 -5.97 -12.52
CA CYS A 33 -7.76 -5.00 -12.95
C CYS A 33 -6.44 -5.58 -13.47
N ASP A 34 -6.18 -6.88 -13.32
CA ASP A 34 -4.92 -7.53 -13.74
C ASP A 34 -4.64 -7.26 -15.24
N ALA A 35 -5.65 -7.43 -16.09
CA ALA A 35 -5.53 -7.26 -17.54
C ALA A 35 -5.25 -5.81 -18.02
N ASP A 36 -5.36 -4.80 -17.15
CA ASP A 36 -5.25 -3.38 -17.53
C ASP A 36 -3.84 -2.99 -18.02
N ASP A 37 -2.80 -3.73 -17.61
CA ASP A 37 -1.44 -3.54 -18.08
C ASP A 37 -1.11 -4.36 -19.36
N GLY A 38 -2.08 -5.12 -19.85
CA GLY A 38 -1.98 -6.00 -21.02
C GLY A 38 -1.54 -7.43 -20.71
N VAL A 39 -1.37 -7.81 -19.44
CA VAL A 39 -1.00 -9.15 -18.98
C VAL A 39 -2.01 -9.65 -17.95
N VAL A 40 -2.18 -10.97 -17.86
CA VAL A 40 -2.95 -11.59 -16.77
C VAL A 40 -1.97 -12.46 -16.00
N ASP A 41 -1.36 -11.91 -14.97
CA ASP A 41 -0.36 -12.59 -14.12
C ASP A 41 -0.67 -12.54 -12.62
N GLY A 42 -1.84 -12.02 -12.26
CA GLY A 42 -2.33 -11.86 -10.89
C GLY A 42 -1.83 -10.58 -10.21
N ILE A 43 -1.21 -9.66 -10.96
CA ILE A 43 -0.63 -8.43 -10.44
C ILE A 43 -1.38 -7.23 -11.02
N ILE A 44 -1.85 -6.35 -10.15
CA ILE A 44 -2.36 -5.04 -10.58
C ILE A 44 -1.15 -4.11 -10.75
N SER A 45 -0.61 -4.01 -11.97
CA SER A 45 0.51 -3.08 -12.25
C SER A 45 0.06 -1.67 -12.59
N ASN A 46 -1.14 -1.50 -13.14
CA ASN A 46 -1.72 -0.18 -13.41
C ASN A 46 -2.78 0.18 -12.37
N ILE A 47 -2.33 0.58 -11.18
CA ILE A 47 -3.22 0.86 -10.05
C ILE A 47 -4.13 2.06 -10.33
N ALA A 48 -3.63 3.05 -11.07
CA ALA A 48 -4.36 4.27 -11.37
C ALA A 48 -5.56 4.05 -12.30
N SER A 49 -5.55 3.02 -13.16
CA SER A 49 -6.68 2.69 -14.03
C SER A 49 -7.71 1.77 -13.40
N CYS A 50 -7.35 1.08 -12.32
CA CYS A 50 -8.20 0.08 -11.68
C CYS A 50 -9.46 0.73 -11.08
N ASP A 51 -10.58 0.57 -11.76
CA ASP A 51 -11.89 1.14 -11.39
C ASP A 51 -12.78 0.15 -10.63
N PHE A 52 -12.18 -0.90 -10.06
CA PHE A 52 -12.89 -1.90 -9.27
C PHE A 52 -13.68 -1.23 -8.14
N ASP A 53 -15.00 -1.43 -8.17
CA ASP A 53 -15.91 -1.00 -7.12
C ASP A 53 -16.24 -2.20 -6.20
N PRO A 54 -15.75 -2.24 -4.94
CA PRO A 54 -16.04 -3.32 -4.01
C PRO A 54 -17.53 -3.46 -3.68
N PHE A 55 -18.34 -2.40 -3.87
CA PHE A 55 -19.78 -2.46 -3.62
C PHE A 55 -20.52 -3.34 -4.64
N THR A 56 -19.91 -3.61 -5.80
CA THR A 56 -20.45 -4.57 -6.78
C THR A 56 -20.48 -6.00 -6.26
N GLN A 57 -19.74 -6.30 -5.19
CA GLN A 57 -19.65 -7.62 -4.58
C GLN A 57 -20.59 -7.83 -3.39
N VAL A 58 -21.38 -6.82 -3.01
CA VAL A 58 -22.38 -6.96 -1.95
C VAL A 58 -23.40 -8.03 -2.38
N ASP A 59 -23.79 -8.88 -1.43
CA ASP A 59 -24.68 -10.04 -1.64
C ASP A 59 -24.09 -11.19 -2.48
N SER A 60 -22.84 -11.07 -2.95
CA SER A 60 -22.12 -12.19 -3.58
C SER A 60 -21.85 -13.31 -2.58
N SER A 61 -22.03 -14.56 -3.03
CA SER A 61 -21.73 -15.76 -2.26
C SER A 61 -20.38 -16.35 -2.68
N PHE A 62 -19.53 -16.66 -1.71
CA PHE A 62 -18.20 -17.22 -1.94
C PHE A 62 -17.85 -18.28 -0.90
N LEU A 63 -16.98 -19.22 -1.26
CA LEU A 63 -16.50 -20.24 -0.33
C LEU A 63 -15.40 -19.66 0.55
N CYS A 64 -15.65 -19.58 1.86
CA CYS A 64 -14.64 -19.18 2.82
C CYS A 64 -13.87 -20.44 3.28
N PHE A 65 -12.71 -20.70 2.68
CA PHE A 65 -11.91 -21.90 2.93
C PHE A 65 -11.55 -22.12 4.40
N SER A 66 -11.38 -21.05 5.18
CA SER A 66 -11.10 -21.13 6.61
C SER A 66 -12.29 -21.64 7.42
N THR A 67 -13.53 -21.46 6.94
CA THR A 67 -14.75 -22.04 7.56
C THR A 67 -15.21 -23.34 6.92
N GLY A 68 -14.90 -23.56 5.65
CA GLY A 68 -15.52 -24.61 4.85
C GLY A 68 -16.97 -24.33 4.42
N ASP A 69 -17.51 -23.15 4.74
CA ASP A 69 -18.87 -22.75 4.42
C ASP A 69 -18.90 -21.61 3.38
N ASN A 70 -20.02 -21.49 2.67
CA ASN A 70 -20.31 -20.31 1.86
C ASN A 70 -20.64 -19.12 2.76
N LYS A 71 -20.04 -17.97 2.47
CA LYS A 71 -20.31 -16.68 3.10
C LYS A 71 -20.90 -15.73 2.07
N THR A 72 -21.71 -14.78 2.54
CA THR A 72 -22.26 -13.71 1.73
C THR A 72 -21.61 -12.41 2.18
N LEU A 73 -21.02 -11.66 1.24
CA LEU A 73 -20.41 -10.39 1.57
C LEU A 73 -21.49 -9.38 1.97
N THR A 74 -21.36 -8.81 3.16
CA THR A 74 -22.22 -7.73 3.64
C THR A 74 -21.47 -6.40 3.57
N GLY A 75 -22.10 -5.37 3.02
CA GLY A 75 -21.49 -4.04 2.86
C GLY A 75 -21.42 -3.28 4.19
N TYR A 76 -20.35 -2.52 4.39
CA TYR A 76 -20.12 -1.68 5.56
C TYR A 76 -19.88 -0.23 5.15
N PHE A 77 -20.52 0.72 5.83
CA PHE A 77 -20.51 2.15 5.47
C PHE A 77 -20.11 3.00 6.68
N ASN A 78 -19.31 4.04 6.47
CA ASN A 78 -19.06 5.06 7.49
C ASN A 78 -20.14 6.17 7.42
N SER A 79 -20.15 7.08 8.40
CA SER A 79 -21.22 8.07 8.60
C SER A 79 -21.15 9.29 7.68
N HIS A 80 -20.04 9.52 6.95
CA HIS A 80 -19.81 10.76 6.20
C HIS A 80 -19.13 10.60 4.83
N GLY A 81 -18.68 9.40 4.44
CA GLY A 81 -18.07 9.17 3.12
C GLY A 81 -16.70 9.83 2.88
N ASP A 82 -16.13 10.51 3.88
CA ASP A 82 -14.89 11.27 3.71
C ASP A 82 -13.63 10.41 3.89
N HIS A 83 -12.64 10.62 3.02
CA HIS A 83 -11.35 9.95 3.05
C HIS A 83 -10.35 10.73 3.93
N ILE A 84 -10.11 10.25 5.16
CA ILE A 84 -9.11 10.84 6.08
C ILE A 84 -7.71 10.26 5.84
N TRP A 85 -7.62 9.09 5.18
CA TRP A 85 -6.38 8.38 4.87
C TRP A 85 -6.48 7.71 3.49
N PRO A 86 -5.39 7.63 2.70
CA PRO A 86 -5.47 7.23 1.29
C PRO A 86 -5.89 5.77 1.04
N GLY A 87 -5.98 4.95 2.10
CA GLY A 87 -6.33 3.53 2.02
C GLY A 87 -5.25 2.68 1.35
N TRP A 88 -5.42 1.36 1.39
CA TRP A 88 -4.54 0.43 0.68
C TRP A 88 -4.90 0.38 -0.80
N ASN A 89 -3.92 0.01 -1.63
CA ASN A 89 -4.18 -0.36 -3.01
C ASN A 89 -4.91 -1.71 -3.05
N TYR A 90 -5.75 -1.91 -4.06
CA TYR A 90 -6.63 -3.08 -4.13
C TYR A 90 -5.90 -4.43 -4.16
N GLY A 91 -4.67 -4.46 -4.65
CA GLY A 91 -3.83 -5.67 -4.70
C GLY A 91 -3.15 -6.01 -3.37
N ALA A 92 -3.21 -5.14 -2.35
CA ALA A 92 -2.62 -5.42 -1.05
C ALA A 92 -3.42 -6.50 -0.29
N ASN A 93 -2.70 -7.46 0.29
CA ASN A 93 -3.33 -8.51 1.09
C ASN A 93 -3.60 -8.00 2.51
N ILE A 94 -4.79 -7.47 2.72
CA ILE A 94 -5.22 -6.91 4.01
C ILE A 94 -5.96 -7.93 4.90
N THR A 95 -5.81 -9.24 4.65
CA THR A 95 -6.50 -10.30 5.43
C THR A 95 -6.18 -10.25 6.92
N ALA A 96 -5.02 -9.71 7.29
CA ALA A 96 -4.61 -9.48 8.68
C ALA A 96 -5.51 -8.46 9.43
N LEU A 97 -6.31 -7.67 8.72
CA LEU A 97 -7.33 -6.79 9.31
C LEU A 97 -8.63 -7.53 9.64
N GLY A 98 -8.82 -8.75 9.11
CA GLY A 98 -10.00 -9.57 9.35
C GLY A 98 -9.76 -10.63 10.43
N TYR A 99 -10.85 -11.12 11.02
CA TYR A 99 -10.76 -12.13 12.08
C TYR A 99 -10.81 -13.56 11.54
N ALA A 100 -10.25 -14.49 12.31
CA ALA A 100 -10.35 -15.92 12.00
C ALA A 100 -11.73 -16.46 12.39
N PRO A 101 -12.33 -17.37 11.59
CA PRO A 101 -13.62 -17.93 11.94
C PRO A 101 -13.52 -18.75 13.23
N ASN A 102 -14.42 -18.49 14.18
CA ASN A 102 -14.47 -19.03 15.55
C ASN A 102 -13.67 -18.28 16.61
N GLU A 103 -13.02 -17.17 16.28
CA GLU A 103 -12.66 -16.19 17.31
C GLU A 103 -13.95 -15.54 17.81
N THR A 104 -14.20 -15.60 19.12
CA THR A 104 -15.31 -14.85 19.72
C THR A 104 -15.06 -13.36 19.50
N ASN A 105 -16.12 -12.55 19.43
CA ASN A 105 -15.99 -11.09 19.38
C ASN A 105 -15.08 -10.53 20.50
N GLU A 106 -14.88 -11.26 21.60
CA GLU A 106 -13.94 -10.92 22.68
C GLU A 106 -12.46 -11.16 22.33
N ALA A 107 -12.13 -12.13 21.48
CA ALA A 107 -10.78 -12.33 20.93
C ALA A 107 -10.50 -11.35 19.77
N ALA A 108 -11.50 -11.05 18.94
CA ALA A 108 -11.44 -9.93 17.99
C ALA A 108 -11.23 -8.58 18.72
N ASN A 109 -11.79 -8.43 19.92
CA ASN A 109 -11.52 -7.30 20.81
C ASN A 109 -10.09 -7.31 21.40
N ALA A 110 -9.38 -8.43 21.44
CA ALA A 110 -7.97 -8.47 21.88
C ALA A 110 -7.00 -8.00 20.78
N GLN A 111 -7.40 -8.10 19.50
CA GLN A 111 -6.78 -7.37 18.39
C GLN A 111 -7.14 -5.88 18.36
N ARG A 112 -7.95 -5.39 19.32
CA ARG A 112 -7.84 -4.00 19.78
C ARG A 112 -6.55 -3.83 20.56
N THR A 113 -5.42 -4.11 19.92
CA THR A 113 -4.13 -3.74 20.49
C THR A 113 -4.25 -2.26 20.79
N PRO A 114 -4.14 -1.87 22.07
CA PRO A 114 -4.22 -0.47 22.39
C PRO A 114 -3.15 0.23 21.58
N ASN A 115 -3.55 1.27 20.86
CA ASN A 115 -2.63 1.96 19.99
C ASN A 115 -1.59 2.63 20.89
N TRP A 116 -0.43 1.99 21.02
CA TRP A 116 0.62 2.40 21.95
C TRP A 116 1.07 3.84 21.68
N LEU A 117 0.96 4.29 20.43
CA LEU A 117 1.24 5.66 20.05
C LEU A 117 0.20 6.61 20.66
N VAL A 118 -1.07 6.24 20.63
CA VAL A 118 -2.11 7.03 21.31
C VAL A 118 -1.95 6.94 22.83
N GLN A 119 -1.81 5.74 23.40
CA GLN A 119 -1.72 5.54 24.85
C GLN A 119 -0.50 6.22 25.48
N TYR A 120 0.70 5.93 24.97
CA TYR A 120 1.94 6.33 25.63
C TYR A 120 2.46 7.68 25.13
N TYR A 121 2.24 8.03 23.86
CA TYR A 121 2.75 9.28 23.30
C TYR A 121 1.72 10.40 23.41
N LEU A 122 0.51 10.19 22.90
CA LEU A 122 -0.51 11.23 22.87
C LEU A 122 -1.16 11.46 24.26
N GLU A 123 -1.74 10.41 24.83
CA GLU A 123 -2.48 10.46 26.11
C GLU A 123 -1.57 10.32 27.32
N ARG A 124 -0.38 9.72 27.15
CA ARG A 124 0.61 9.47 28.22
C ARG A 124 -0.01 8.76 29.42
N ASN A 125 -0.93 7.84 29.13
CA ASN A 125 -1.71 7.09 30.08
C ASN A 125 -1.75 5.62 29.62
N ALA A 126 -1.06 4.75 30.37
CA ALA A 126 -0.99 3.32 30.08
C ALA A 126 -2.36 2.62 30.19
N ASP A 127 -3.28 3.19 30.96
CA ASP A 127 -4.63 2.66 31.16
C ASP A 127 -5.65 3.20 30.15
N PHE A 128 -5.22 4.06 29.21
CA PHE A 128 -6.13 4.65 28.22
C PHE A 128 -6.63 3.59 27.22
N ASP A 129 -7.94 3.41 27.12
CA ASP A 129 -8.54 2.50 26.14
C ASP A 129 -8.75 3.22 24.79
N SER A 130 -7.82 3.05 23.86
CA SER A 130 -7.91 3.65 22.52
C SER A 130 -9.06 3.09 21.66
N ALA A 131 -9.72 2.01 22.08
CA ALA A 131 -10.91 1.51 21.38
C ALA A 131 -12.17 2.35 21.68
N THR A 132 -12.11 3.26 22.66
CA THR A 132 -13.19 4.19 22.98
C THR A 132 -13.23 5.44 22.09
N ILE A 133 -12.19 5.66 21.27
CA ILE A 133 -12.11 6.80 20.36
C ILE A 133 -13.15 6.61 19.25
N THR A 134 -14.03 7.61 19.10
CA THR A 134 -14.99 7.74 18.00
C THR A 134 -14.32 8.34 16.76
N HIS A 135 -14.98 8.32 15.61
CA HIS A 135 -14.52 8.97 14.38
C HIS A 135 -14.27 10.46 14.61
N GLU A 136 -15.18 11.16 15.30
CA GLU A 136 -14.98 12.57 15.68
C GLU A 136 -13.79 12.73 16.63
N GLY A 137 -13.62 11.78 17.57
CA GLY A 137 -12.47 11.71 18.45
C GLY A 137 -11.17 11.57 17.67
N PHE A 138 -11.12 10.70 16.64
CA PHE A 138 -9.92 10.42 15.87
C PHE A 138 -9.31 11.68 15.24
N ASP A 139 -10.13 12.54 14.64
CA ASP A 139 -9.65 13.78 14.02
C ASP A 139 -8.96 14.70 15.02
N SER A 140 -9.54 14.83 16.22
CA SER A 140 -8.96 15.63 17.29
C SER A 140 -7.63 15.03 17.80
N HIS A 141 -7.57 13.71 17.94
CA HIS A 141 -6.36 13.00 18.35
C HIS A 141 -5.27 13.10 17.28
N TRP A 142 -5.63 12.94 16.00
CA TRP A 142 -4.71 13.08 14.87
C TRP A 142 -4.13 14.50 14.79
N LYS A 143 -4.98 15.53 14.84
CA LYS A 143 -4.53 16.94 14.83
C LYS A 143 -3.58 17.24 15.98
N ARG A 144 -3.91 16.75 17.19
CA ARG A 144 -3.07 16.92 18.37
C ARG A 144 -1.75 16.14 18.23
N PHE A 145 -1.78 14.94 17.68
CA PHE A 145 -0.59 14.14 17.41
C PHE A 145 0.36 14.88 16.47
N ILE A 146 -0.12 15.34 15.31
CA ILE A 146 0.67 16.13 14.36
C ILE A 146 1.25 17.38 15.03
N THR A 147 0.43 18.12 15.77
CA THR A 147 0.89 19.34 16.48
C THR A 147 2.05 19.07 17.44
N ILE A 148 2.08 17.90 18.07
CA ILE A 148 3.10 17.55 19.09
C ILE A 148 4.33 16.89 18.46
N TYR A 149 4.17 16.14 17.37
CA TYR A 149 5.16 15.16 16.92
C TYR A 149 5.63 15.31 15.47
N ASP A 150 5.01 16.17 14.66
CA ASP A 150 5.37 16.29 13.24
C ASP A 150 6.82 16.79 13.06
N ASP A 151 7.25 17.70 13.93
CA ASP A 151 8.62 18.27 13.96
C ASP A 151 9.72 17.27 14.33
N THR A 152 9.36 16.13 14.93
CA THR A 152 10.30 15.17 15.52
C THR A 152 10.26 13.80 14.85
N ILE A 153 9.07 13.31 14.52
CA ILE A 153 8.89 11.96 13.93
C ILE A 153 8.00 11.97 12.68
N GLY A 154 7.44 13.12 12.27
CA GLY A 154 6.62 13.23 11.08
C GLY A 154 7.39 12.88 9.80
N THR A 155 8.64 13.35 9.70
CA THR A 155 9.57 13.05 8.58
C THR A 155 8.94 13.32 7.21
N SER A 156 8.13 14.37 7.10
CA SER A 156 7.25 14.64 5.95
C SER A 156 7.56 15.98 5.25
N ASP A 157 8.67 16.65 5.62
CA ASP A 157 9.10 17.90 5.02
C ASP A 157 9.44 17.71 3.51
N PRO A 158 8.70 18.34 2.60
CA PRO A 158 8.95 18.23 1.17
C PRO A 158 10.09 19.14 0.69
N ASP A 159 10.57 20.08 1.50
CA ASP A 159 11.66 20.98 1.12
C ASP A 159 13.01 20.27 1.24
N LEU A 160 13.48 19.73 0.12
CA LEU A 160 14.77 19.05 -0.01
C LEU A 160 15.88 19.99 -0.53
N SER A 161 15.75 21.31 -0.36
CA SER A 161 16.68 22.31 -0.93
C SER A 161 18.12 22.08 -0.50
N ASP A 162 18.37 21.86 0.79
CA ASP A 162 19.72 21.62 1.32
C ASP A 162 20.30 20.28 0.83
N PHE A 163 19.46 19.25 0.75
CA PHE A 163 19.85 17.94 0.23
C PHE A 163 20.26 18.03 -1.26
N LYS A 164 19.47 18.76 -2.06
CA LYS A 164 19.78 19.02 -3.46
C LYS A 164 21.04 19.88 -3.61
N ALA A 165 21.19 20.94 -2.83
CA ALA A 165 22.32 21.87 -2.90
C ALA A 165 23.67 21.20 -2.56
N THR A 166 23.64 20.17 -1.72
CA THR A 166 24.83 19.35 -1.39
C THR A 166 25.11 18.23 -2.41
N GLY A 167 24.30 18.13 -3.47
CA GLY A 167 24.45 17.12 -4.52
C GLY A 167 23.89 15.74 -4.15
N GLY A 168 23.08 15.66 -3.09
CA GLY A 168 22.48 14.42 -2.61
C GLY A 168 21.64 13.72 -3.66
N LYS A 169 21.68 12.38 -3.67
CA LYS A 169 20.87 11.51 -4.54
C LYS A 169 20.01 10.58 -3.69
N MET A 170 18.73 10.48 -4.01
CA MET A 170 17.76 9.66 -3.30
C MET A 170 17.02 8.76 -4.28
N ILE A 171 16.96 7.48 -3.96
CA ILE A 171 16.08 6.51 -4.61
C ILE A 171 15.10 6.02 -3.55
N THR A 172 13.82 6.29 -3.75
CA THR A 172 12.74 5.66 -2.98
C THR A 172 12.08 4.61 -3.86
N TRP A 173 11.65 3.53 -3.24
CA TRP A 173 10.74 2.60 -3.89
C TRP A 173 9.68 2.14 -2.89
N HIS A 174 8.55 1.67 -3.39
CA HIS A 174 7.47 1.15 -2.55
C HIS A 174 6.74 0.03 -3.28
N GLY A 175 6.50 -1.08 -2.58
CA GLY A 175 5.63 -2.15 -3.08
C GLY A 175 4.19 -1.66 -3.20
N THR A 176 3.52 -1.97 -4.30
CA THR A 176 2.14 -1.49 -4.52
C THR A 176 1.10 -2.36 -3.86
N ALA A 177 1.49 -3.55 -3.40
CA ALA A 177 0.67 -4.46 -2.60
C ALA A 177 1.09 -4.45 -1.12
N ASP A 178 1.81 -3.41 -0.66
CA ASP A 178 2.25 -3.26 0.72
C ASP A 178 1.05 -3.18 1.67
N GLU A 179 0.94 -4.20 2.51
CA GLU A 179 -0.13 -4.43 3.46
C GLU A 179 0.07 -3.68 4.79
N ASP A 180 1.28 -3.20 5.08
CA ASP A 180 1.62 -2.55 6.35
C ASP A 180 1.62 -1.02 6.23
N ILE A 181 2.24 -0.50 5.16
CA ILE A 181 2.37 0.92 4.84
C ILE A 181 1.75 1.18 3.49
N GLN A 182 0.81 2.12 3.40
CA GLN A 182 0.15 2.39 2.13
C GLN A 182 1.07 3.13 1.15
N THR A 183 1.25 2.58 -0.04
CA THR A 183 2.02 3.14 -1.17
C THR A 183 1.68 4.62 -1.43
N LYS A 184 0.38 4.95 -1.40
CA LYS A 184 -0.16 6.29 -1.60
C LYS A 184 0.41 7.36 -0.66
N SER A 185 0.93 6.97 0.52
CA SER A 185 1.63 7.90 1.40
C SER A 185 2.95 8.39 0.79
N THR A 186 3.68 7.51 0.10
CA THR A 186 4.91 7.83 -0.61
C THR A 186 4.62 8.60 -1.90
N GLU A 187 3.57 8.20 -2.64
CA GLU A 187 3.10 8.96 -3.81
C GLU A 187 2.79 10.41 -3.43
N ARG A 188 2.02 10.63 -2.36
CA ARG A 188 1.70 11.96 -1.85
C ARG A 188 2.96 12.75 -1.50
N TYR A 189 3.90 12.15 -0.77
CA TYR A 189 5.15 12.83 -0.40
C TYR A 189 5.95 13.25 -1.64
N TYR A 190 6.13 12.33 -2.60
CA TYR A 190 6.82 12.61 -3.84
C TYR A 190 6.15 13.73 -4.66
N GLN A 191 4.81 13.75 -4.69
CA GLN A 191 4.03 14.81 -5.33
C GLN A 191 4.23 16.17 -4.64
N GLU A 192 4.25 16.23 -3.30
CA GLU A 192 4.54 17.49 -2.57
C GLU A 192 5.95 18.00 -2.87
N VAL A 193 6.95 17.11 -2.92
CA VAL A 193 8.33 17.49 -3.31
C VAL A 193 8.38 18.00 -4.75
N THR A 194 7.69 17.33 -5.68
CA THR A 194 7.65 17.72 -7.10
C THR A 194 7.07 19.13 -7.31
N LYS A 195 6.12 19.56 -6.46
CA LYS A 195 5.59 20.93 -6.50
C LYS A 195 6.65 21.99 -6.19
N LEU A 196 7.65 21.66 -5.38
CA LEU A 196 8.76 22.55 -5.02
C LEU A 196 9.94 22.42 -5.99
N PHE A 197 10.16 21.23 -6.56
CA PHE A 197 11.27 20.92 -7.45
C PHE A 197 10.77 20.36 -8.78
N PRO A 198 10.59 21.20 -9.82
CA PRO A 198 10.23 20.73 -11.16
C PRO A 198 11.27 19.77 -11.78
N ASP A 199 12.51 19.84 -11.30
CA ASP A 199 13.63 18.97 -11.66
C ASP A 199 13.91 17.90 -10.60
N VAL A 200 12.89 17.47 -9.85
CA VAL A 200 13.00 16.48 -8.76
C VAL A 200 13.78 15.23 -9.19
N GLN A 201 13.56 14.73 -10.41
CA GLN A 201 14.19 13.50 -10.92
C GLN A 201 15.71 13.60 -11.12
N ASP A 202 16.29 14.81 -11.07
CA ASP A 202 17.75 15.01 -11.10
C ASP A 202 18.43 14.63 -9.78
N PHE A 203 17.68 14.51 -8.69
CA PHE A 203 18.23 14.17 -7.37
C PHE A 203 17.37 13.21 -6.55
N TYR A 204 16.08 13.09 -6.83
CA TYR A 204 15.15 12.19 -6.15
C TYR A 204 14.30 11.42 -7.17
N ARG A 205 14.49 10.10 -7.23
CA ARG A 205 13.74 9.19 -8.10
C ARG A 205 12.90 8.22 -7.29
N TYR A 206 11.64 8.05 -7.68
CA TYR A 206 10.68 7.16 -7.03
C TYR A 206 10.24 6.06 -8.00
N PHE A 207 10.23 4.82 -7.52
CA PHE A 207 9.80 3.63 -8.27
C PHE A 207 8.73 2.86 -7.52
N GLU A 208 7.66 2.49 -8.19
CA GLU A 208 6.68 1.56 -7.65
C GLU A 208 7.02 0.13 -8.08
N SER A 209 6.76 -0.84 -7.19
CA SER A 209 6.97 -2.26 -7.47
C SER A 209 5.64 -3.00 -7.44
N PRO A 210 5.00 -3.20 -8.62
CA PRO A 210 3.76 -3.94 -8.77
C PRO A 210 3.76 -5.29 -8.05
N GLY A 211 2.71 -5.55 -7.26
CA GLY A 211 2.48 -6.84 -6.59
C GLY A 211 3.46 -7.18 -5.46
N SER A 212 4.45 -6.30 -5.20
CA SER A 212 5.38 -6.43 -4.09
C SER A 212 4.71 -5.93 -2.82
N GLY A 213 4.75 -6.74 -1.76
CA GLY A 213 4.21 -6.39 -0.44
C GLY A 213 5.23 -5.65 0.43
N HIS A 214 5.03 -5.66 1.74
CA HIS A 214 5.85 -4.87 2.65
C HIS A 214 7.34 -5.17 2.56
N CYS A 215 8.13 -4.14 2.24
CA CYS A 215 9.58 -4.24 1.98
C CYS A 215 9.97 -5.32 0.93
N GLY A 216 9.02 -5.78 0.11
CA GLY A 216 9.18 -6.87 -0.85
C GLY A 216 9.41 -8.25 -0.22
N TYR A 217 9.03 -8.45 1.05
CA TYR A 217 9.06 -9.76 1.70
C TYR A 217 7.81 -10.60 1.43
N THR A 218 6.70 -9.94 1.13
CA THR A 218 5.40 -10.52 0.84
C THR A 218 4.95 -10.11 -0.56
N GLY A 219 3.77 -10.59 -0.96
CA GLY A 219 3.26 -10.40 -2.32
C GLY A 219 3.91 -11.35 -3.33
N ILE A 220 3.51 -11.20 -4.60
CA ILE A 220 3.97 -12.04 -5.72
C ILE A 220 4.85 -11.28 -6.71
N GLY A 221 5.05 -9.98 -6.47
CA GLY A 221 5.88 -9.10 -7.28
C GLY A 221 7.38 -9.18 -6.97
N GLY A 222 8.14 -8.36 -7.69
CA GLY A 222 9.60 -8.29 -7.58
C GLY A 222 10.10 -7.69 -6.27
N GLN A 223 11.12 -8.32 -5.67
CA GLN A 223 11.94 -7.67 -4.64
C GLN A 223 13.09 -6.89 -5.30
N LEU A 224 13.34 -5.68 -4.84
CA LEU A 224 14.43 -4.85 -5.36
C LEU A 224 15.76 -5.20 -4.69
N THR A 225 16.66 -5.84 -5.43
CA THR A 225 18.00 -6.24 -4.94
C THR A 225 19.13 -5.35 -5.48
N THR A 226 18.84 -4.49 -6.45
CA THR A 226 19.84 -3.70 -7.21
C THR A 226 19.85 -2.21 -6.86
N VAL A 227 18.96 -1.75 -5.98
CA VAL A 227 18.78 -0.32 -5.64
C VAL A 227 20.07 0.32 -5.13
N PHE A 228 20.83 -0.38 -4.27
CA PHE A 228 22.07 0.17 -3.72
C PHE A 228 23.16 0.31 -4.79
N ASP A 229 23.26 -0.63 -5.72
CA ASP A 229 24.19 -0.52 -6.85
C ASP A 229 23.78 0.63 -7.79
N ALA A 230 22.48 0.81 -8.05
CA ALA A 230 21.97 1.91 -8.84
C ALA A 230 22.24 3.27 -8.17
N LEU A 231 22.04 3.38 -6.85
CA LEU A 231 22.36 4.58 -6.08
C LEU A 231 23.87 4.87 -6.14
N ARG A 232 24.71 3.85 -5.96
CA ARG A 232 26.17 4.00 -6.04
C ARG A 232 26.59 4.51 -7.41
N ALA A 233 26.07 3.93 -8.48
CA ALA A 233 26.34 4.40 -9.83
C ALA A 233 25.93 5.87 -9.97
N TRP A 234 24.71 6.23 -9.57
CA TRP A 234 24.24 7.62 -9.67
C TRP A 234 25.14 8.60 -8.92
N VAL A 235 25.56 8.27 -7.70
CA VAL A 235 26.42 9.13 -6.88
C VAL A 235 27.86 9.20 -7.41
N GLU A 236 28.46 8.08 -7.76
CA GLU A 236 29.90 8.01 -8.08
C GLU A 236 30.21 8.34 -9.55
N ASN A 237 29.30 8.03 -10.47
CA ASN A 237 29.55 8.16 -11.91
C ASN A 237 28.47 8.96 -12.66
N GLY A 238 27.44 9.45 -11.97
CA GLY A 238 26.37 10.26 -12.56
C GLY A 238 25.33 9.46 -13.35
N THR A 239 25.37 8.12 -13.33
CA THR A 239 24.39 7.28 -14.04
C THR A 239 23.13 7.13 -13.21
N ALA A 240 22.16 8.00 -13.45
CA ALA A 240 20.86 7.94 -12.80
C ALA A 240 20.02 6.79 -13.39
N PRO A 241 19.33 5.97 -12.58
CA PRO A 241 18.55 4.85 -13.08
C PRO A 241 17.23 5.34 -13.68
N ASP A 242 16.99 5.13 -14.97
CA ASP A 242 15.68 5.40 -15.58
C ASP A 242 14.66 4.28 -15.31
N VAL A 243 15.17 3.10 -14.97
CA VAL A 243 14.41 1.92 -14.53
C VAL A 243 15.17 1.18 -13.44
N LEU A 244 14.45 0.38 -12.63
CA LEU A 244 15.06 -0.57 -11.69
C LEU A 244 14.67 -2.01 -12.04
N PRO A 245 15.63 -2.90 -12.33
CA PRO A 245 15.31 -4.28 -12.67
C PRO A 245 14.90 -5.08 -11.43
N VAL A 246 13.84 -5.88 -11.58
CA VAL A 246 13.37 -6.85 -10.58
C VAL A 246 13.17 -8.23 -11.18
N ARG A 247 13.27 -9.24 -10.32
CA ARG A 247 13.05 -10.65 -10.65
C ARG A 247 12.15 -11.28 -9.61
N PHE A 248 11.19 -12.08 -10.05
CA PHE A 248 10.27 -12.81 -9.17
C PHE A 248 9.77 -14.09 -9.84
N ASN A 249 9.22 -15.01 -9.04
CA ASN A 249 8.57 -16.19 -9.57
C ASN A 249 7.12 -15.84 -9.92
N GLY A 250 6.76 -15.92 -11.20
CA GLY A 250 5.37 -15.76 -11.61
C GLY A 250 4.49 -16.89 -11.11
N THR A 251 3.17 -16.71 -11.22
CA THR A 251 2.14 -17.68 -10.78
C THR A 251 2.24 -19.05 -11.47
N THR A 252 2.85 -19.11 -12.65
CA THR A 252 3.09 -20.34 -13.43
C THR A 252 4.44 -21.02 -13.13
N GLY A 253 5.23 -20.49 -12.18
CA GLY A 253 6.57 -20.99 -11.85
C GLY A 253 7.68 -20.51 -12.80
N VAL A 254 7.35 -19.73 -13.83
CA VAL A 254 8.33 -19.07 -14.71
C VAL A 254 8.86 -17.82 -14.03
N VAL A 255 10.19 -17.68 -13.95
CA VAL A 255 10.84 -16.47 -13.43
C VAL A 255 10.55 -15.30 -14.36
N GLN A 256 9.90 -14.27 -13.82
CA GLN A 256 9.62 -13.02 -14.51
C GLN A 256 10.76 -12.03 -14.29
N HIS A 257 11.08 -11.29 -15.34
CA HIS A 257 11.97 -10.14 -15.28
C HIS A 257 11.17 -8.89 -15.68
N ARG A 258 11.24 -7.85 -14.85
CA ARG A 258 10.57 -6.56 -15.10
C ARG A 258 11.53 -5.42 -14.84
N ASN A 259 11.31 -4.31 -15.52
CA ASN A 259 11.99 -3.04 -15.27
C ASN A 259 10.97 -2.09 -14.67
N LEU A 260 11.11 -1.79 -13.38
CA LEU A 260 10.24 -0.85 -12.70
C LEU A 260 10.42 0.53 -13.29
N CYS A 261 9.31 1.16 -13.61
CA CYS A 261 9.27 2.46 -14.24
C CYS A 261 9.41 3.58 -13.21
N LEU A 262 10.00 4.69 -13.65
CA LEU A 262 10.07 5.90 -12.85
C LEU A 262 8.67 6.49 -12.68
N TYR A 263 8.23 6.70 -11.44
CA TYR A 263 6.93 7.28 -11.15
C TYR A 263 6.77 8.66 -11.83
N PRO A 264 5.61 8.96 -12.45
CA PRO A 264 4.33 8.23 -12.40
C PRO A 264 4.09 7.22 -13.53
N LEU A 265 5.14 6.84 -14.28
CA LEU A 265 4.99 5.90 -15.38
C LEU A 265 4.72 4.48 -14.87
N ASN A 266 3.87 3.76 -15.59
CA ASN A 266 3.56 2.35 -15.34
C ASN A 266 4.17 1.46 -16.41
N GLN A 267 4.41 0.20 -16.05
CA GLN A 267 4.88 -0.79 -16.99
C GLN A 267 3.71 -1.39 -17.77
N VAL A 268 3.77 -1.37 -19.10
CA VAL A 268 2.71 -1.90 -19.98
C VAL A 268 3.30 -2.86 -21.01
N TYR A 269 2.62 -3.99 -21.23
CA TYR A 269 3.01 -4.98 -22.22
C TYR A 269 2.83 -4.43 -23.65
N LYS A 270 3.82 -4.70 -24.50
CA LYS A 270 3.82 -4.21 -25.90
C LYS A 270 2.82 -4.94 -26.80
N GLY A 271 2.12 -5.97 -26.30
CA GLY A 271 1.24 -6.83 -27.09
C GLY A 271 1.96 -7.95 -27.85
N SER A 272 3.29 -8.01 -27.78
CA SER A 272 4.11 -9.07 -28.38
C SER A 272 5.41 -9.26 -27.60
N GLY A 273 5.94 -10.48 -27.60
CA GLY A 273 7.20 -10.84 -26.94
C GLY A 273 7.01 -11.93 -25.88
N ASP A 274 8.12 -12.36 -25.27
CA ASP A 274 8.08 -13.27 -24.13
C ASP A 274 7.68 -12.50 -22.88
N LEU A 275 6.57 -12.87 -22.24
CA LEU A 275 6.10 -12.23 -21.01
C LEU A 275 7.13 -12.30 -19.88
N SER A 276 8.05 -13.26 -19.89
CA SER A 276 9.12 -13.33 -18.88
C SER A 276 10.26 -12.32 -19.10
N SER A 277 10.34 -11.70 -20.27
CA SER A 277 11.39 -10.76 -20.65
C SER A 277 11.01 -9.31 -20.34
N PRO A 278 11.93 -8.49 -19.78
CA PRO A 278 11.65 -7.08 -19.53
C PRO A 278 11.50 -6.28 -20.83
N ASP A 279 12.09 -6.75 -21.94
CA ASP A 279 12.04 -6.09 -23.26
C ASP A 279 10.65 -6.13 -23.89
N SER A 280 9.75 -6.99 -23.39
CA SER A 280 8.37 -7.09 -23.82
C SER A 280 7.48 -5.98 -23.26
N PHE A 281 8.04 -5.13 -22.39
CA PHE A 281 7.33 -4.06 -21.71
C PHE A 281 7.96 -2.69 -22.00
N HIS A 282 7.20 -1.64 -21.73
CA HIS A 282 7.65 -0.25 -21.81
C HIS A 282 6.97 0.59 -20.73
N CYS A 283 7.59 1.70 -20.37
CA CYS A 283 7.04 2.66 -19.41
C CYS A 283 6.16 3.68 -20.13
N VAL A 284 4.93 3.85 -19.66
CA VAL A 284 3.93 4.80 -20.19
C VAL A 284 3.23 5.59 -19.10
#